data_AF-A0A7C1WQL4-F1
#
_entry.id   AF-A0A7C1WQL4-F1
#
_cell.length_a   1.000
_cell.length_b   1.000
_cell.length_c   1.000
_cell.angle_alpha   90.00
_cell.angle_beta   90.00
_cell.angle_gamma   90.00
#
_symmetry.space_group_name_H-M   'P 1'
#
loop_
_entity.id
_entity.type
_entity.pdbx_description
1 polymer ?
#
loop_
_entity_poly.entity_id
_entity_poly.type
_entity_poly.pdbx_seq_one_letter_code
_entity_poly.pdbx_strand_id
1 'polypeptide(L)'
;MEVTVLIQATDEAFKIIDEARNRALDVLNTSVKFTAEAKLLEERKIQSIFKGAERTKSEVLSFLATFALLFFPFWMPLSGYFDVFHLSIGVGCCALVAYISHDLLFVNVRLGDMRTIVKRFFAYIPWLIYQIYLANIHVLKIVLGPKMPINPQIIRFKTKLQTDISLVTFANSITLTPGTITIDIKDGEYYVHAIDEAVAYDLLYGGEMEDRVAHVFMEAEHVYVQDVLDVARIYGALR
;
A
#
# COMPACT_ATOMS: atom_id res chain seq x y z
N MET A 1 -26.25 -44.35 74.39
CA MET A 1 -25.24 -44.95 73.50
C MET A 1 -25.66 -44.84 72.04
N GLU A 2 -26.91 -45.12 71.68
CA GLU A 2 -27.41 -45.04 70.29
C GLU A 2 -27.40 -43.63 69.67
N VAL A 3 -27.75 -42.58 70.41
CA VAL A 3 -27.81 -41.20 69.88
C VAL A 3 -26.42 -40.67 69.47
N THR A 4 -25.37 -41.01 70.24
CA THR A 4 -23.99 -40.62 69.94
C THR A 4 -23.46 -41.31 68.69
N VAL A 5 -23.81 -42.58 68.49
CA VAL A 5 -23.45 -43.35 67.28
C VAL A 5 -24.17 -42.79 66.05
N LEU A 6 -25.44 -42.39 66.20
CA LEU A 6 -26.20 -41.79 65.11
C LEU A 6 -25.60 -40.44 64.69
N ILE A 7 -25.27 -39.56 65.65
CA ILE A 7 -24.63 -38.26 65.37
C ILE A 7 -23.29 -38.44 64.67
N GLN A 8 -22.44 -39.36 65.15
CA GLN A 8 -21.12 -39.62 64.56
C GLN A 8 -21.24 -40.20 63.14
N ALA A 9 -22.18 -41.10 62.90
CA ALA A 9 -22.46 -41.63 61.56
C ALA A 9 -23.00 -40.54 60.61
N THR A 10 -23.77 -39.59 61.12
CA THR A 10 -24.32 -38.48 60.31
C THR A 10 -23.23 -37.48 59.94
N ASP A 11 -22.30 -37.20 60.86
CA ASP A 11 -21.15 -36.32 60.61
C ASP A 11 -20.14 -36.95 59.62
N GLU A 12 -19.85 -38.25 59.75
CA GLU A 12 -19.05 -38.98 58.74
C GLU A 12 -19.75 -39.00 57.37
N ALA A 13 -21.05 -39.26 57.32
CA ALA A 13 -21.80 -39.23 56.08
C ALA A 13 -21.77 -37.83 55.44
N PHE A 14 -21.91 -36.77 56.24
CA PHE A 14 -21.81 -35.39 55.77
C PHE A 14 -20.42 -35.08 55.21
N LYS A 15 -19.36 -35.50 55.93
CA LYS A 15 -17.97 -35.34 55.49
C LYS A 15 -17.68 -36.06 54.17
N ILE A 16 -18.17 -37.29 54.01
CA ILE A 16 -18.03 -38.07 52.77
C ILE A 16 -18.74 -37.36 51.61
N ILE A 17 -19.95 -36.84 51.84
CA ILE A 17 -20.72 -36.10 50.82
C ILE A 17 -19.99 -34.82 50.43
N ASP A 18 -19.43 -34.08 51.39
CA ASP A 18 -18.71 -32.84 51.10
C ASP A 18 -17.40 -33.11 50.33
N GLU A 19 -16.68 -34.17 50.69
CA GLU A 19 -15.48 -34.61 49.97
C GLU A 19 -15.81 -35.05 48.53
N ALA A 20 -16.90 -35.80 48.35
CA ALA A 20 -17.39 -36.20 47.04
C ALA A 20 -17.81 -34.99 46.18
N ARG A 21 -18.48 -34.00 46.77
CA ARG A 21 -18.84 -32.73 46.12
C ARG A 21 -17.59 -31.97 45.65
N ASN A 22 -16.59 -31.83 46.51
CA ASN A 22 -15.36 -31.10 46.18
C ASN A 22 -14.58 -31.80 45.05
N ARG A 23 -14.49 -33.13 45.05
CA ARG A 23 -13.90 -33.88 43.93
C ARG A 23 -14.70 -33.72 42.63
N ALA A 24 -16.03 -33.73 42.69
CA ALA A 24 -16.87 -33.51 41.52
C ALA A 24 -16.67 -32.11 40.90
N LEU A 25 -16.54 -31.09 41.75
CA LEU A 25 -16.27 -29.71 41.30
C LEU A 25 -14.89 -29.57 40.67
N ASP A 26 -13.86 -30.22 41.23
CA ASP A 26 -12.51 -30.20 40.67
C ASP A 26 -12.44 -30.86 39.28
N VAL A 27 -13.10 -32.02 39.12
CA VAL A 27 -13.23 -32.70 37.83
C VAL A 27 -14.00 -31.84 36.82
N LEU A 28 -15.09 -31.18 37.25
CA LEU A 28 -15.87 -30.30 36.39
C LEU A 28 -15.04 -29.09 35.93
N ASN A 29 -14.35 -28.41 36.84
CA ASN A 29 -13.49 -27.27 36.53
C ASN A 29 -12.36 -27.66 35.56
N THR A 30 -11.76 -28.82 35.78
CA THR A 30 -10.72 -29.37 34.91
C THR A 30 -11.26 -29.69 33.51
N SER A 31 -12.43 -30.30 33.43
CA SER A 31 -13.10 -30.63 32.16
C SER A 31 -13.50 -29.38 31.37
N VAL A 32 -14.00 -28.35 32.06
CA VAL A 32 -14.33 -27.05 31.45
C VAL A 32 -13.06 -26.36 30.95
N LYS A 33 -11.97 -26.38 31.72
CA LYS A 33 -10.68 -25.82 31.32
C LYS A 33 -10.13 -26.50 30.07
N PHE A 34 -10.10 -27.83 30.04
CA PHE A 34 -9.65 -28.58 28.86
C PHE A 34 -10.52 -28.29 27.63
N THR A 35 -11.83 -28.18 27.80
CA THR A 35 -12.74 -27.85 26.70
C THR A 35 -12.47 -26.44 26.16
N ALA A 36 -12.25 -25.46 27.04
CA ALA A 36 -11.92 -24.09 26.66
C ALA A 36 -10.55 -24.02 25.95
N GLU A 37 -9.53 -24.70 26.46
CA GLU A 37 -8.21 -24.77 25.85
C GLU A 37 -8.25 -25.48 24.48
N ALA A 38 -9.01 -26.56 24.35
CA ALA A 38 -9.21 -27.26 23.08
C ALA A 38 -9.87 -26.36 22.04
N LYS A 39 -10.91 -25.62 22.44
CA LYS A 39 -11.59 -24.65 21.55
C LYS A 39 -10.65 -23.51 21.13
N LEU A 40 -9.88 -22.95 22.05
CA LEU A 40 -8.88 -21.91 21.74
C LEU A 40 -7.79 -22.41 20.80
N LEU A 41 -7.34 -23.66 20.96
CA LEU A 41 -6.37 -24.28 20.08
C LEU A 41 -6.94 -24.46 18.66
N GLU A 42 -8.19 -24.91 18.56
CA GLU A 42 -8.89 -25.07 17.28
C GLU A 42 -9.06 -23.72 16.57
N GLU A 43 -9.53 -22.69 17.28
CA GLU A 43 -9.66 -21.33 16.75
C GLU A 43 -8.30 -20.77 16.27
N ARG A 44 -7.22 -20.93 17.05
CA ARG A 44 -5.87 -20.53 16.64
C ARG A 44 -5.37 -21.29 15.42
N LYS A 45 -5.62 -22.59 15.36
CA LYS A 45 -5.22 -23.43 14.22
C LYS A 45 -5.94 -22.98 12.96
N ILE A 46 -7.26 -22.78 13.04
CA ILE A 46 -8.08 -22.26 11.95
C ILE A 46 -7.56 -20.89 11.48
N GLN A 47 -7.32 -19.94 12.38
CA GLN A 47 -6.76 -18.63 12.04
C GLN A 47 -5.38 -18.74 11.36
N SER A 48 -4.50 -19.61 11.84
CA SER A 48 -3.18 -19.81 11.25
C SER A 48 -3.24 -20.41 9.84
N ILE A 49 -4.17 -21.33 9.60
CA ILE A 49 -4.43 -21.93 8.28
C ILE A 49 -4.96 -20.86 7.32
N PHE A 50 -5.95 -20.06 7.75
CA PHE A 50 -6.49 -18.98 6.93
C PHE A 50 -5.41 -17.95 6.57
N LYS A 51 -4.62 -17.50 7.55
CA LYS A 51 -3.53 -16.55 7.32
C LYS A 51 -2.45 -17.13 6.40
N GLY A 52 -2.13 -18.42 6.51
CA GLY A 52 -1.20 -19.12 5.63
C GLY A 52 -1.73 -19.24 4.19
N ALA A 53 -3.01 -19.56 4.02
CA ALA A 53 -3.66 -19.63 2.72
C ALA A 53 -3.73 -18.25 2.04
N GLU A 54 -4.04 -17.20 2.80
CA GLU A 54 -4.11 -15.82 2.31
C GLU A 54 -2.73 -15.31 1.87
N ARG A 55 -1.68 -15.60 2.65
CA ARG A 55 -0.29 -15.29 2.30
C ARG A 55 0.15 -15.99 1.02
N THR A 56 -0.08 -17.31 0.92
CA THR A 56 0.28 -18.11 -0.26
C THR A 56 -0.44 -17.60 -1.51
N LYS A 57 -1.72 -17.24 -1.37
CA LYS A 57 -2.50 -16.65 -2.47
C LYS A 57 -1.92 -15.30 -2.92
N SER A 58 -1.47 -14.47 -1.99
CA SER A 58 -0.83 -13.18 -2.30
C SER A 58 0.51 -13.35 -3.01
N GLU A 59 1.36 -14.27 -2.55
CA GLU A 59 2.67 -14.54 -3.16
C GLU A 59 2.53 -15.05 -4.60
N VAL A 60 1.62 -16.02 -4.83
CA VAL A 60 1.33 -16.55 -6.18
C VAL A 60 0.76 -15.46 -7.08
N LEU A 61 -0.13 -14.62 -6.55
CA LEU A 61 -0.72 -13.52 -7.29
C LEU A 61 0.32 -12.46 -7.67
N SER A 62 1.21 -12.07 -6.76
CA SER A 62 2.32 -11.15 -7.04
C SER A 62 3.26 -11.73 -8.09
N PHE A 63 3.59 -13.02 -8.00
CA PHE A 63 4.37 -13.72 -9.01
C PHE A 63 3.70 -13.67 -10.38
N LEU A 64 2.41 -14.04 -10.47
CA LEU A 64 1.67 -14.03 -11.74
C LEU A 64 1.53 -12.62 -12.32
N ALA A 65 1.30 -11.61 -11.47
CA ALA A 65 1.22 -10.22 -11.88
C ALA A 65 2.56 -9.73 -12.43
N THR A 66 3.67 -10.01 -11.74
CA THR A 66 5.03 -9.66 -12.18
C THR A 66 5.38 -10.37 -13.48
N PHE A 67 5.08 -11.67 -13.58
CA PHE A 67 5.27 -12.44 -14.80
C PHE A 67 4.50 -11.83 -15.99
N ALA A 68 3.21 -11.54 -15.80
CA ALA A 68 2.40 -10.93 -16.85
C ALA A 68 2.91 -9.54 -17.25
N LEU A 69 3.33 -8.72 -16.28
CA LEU A 69 3.91 -7.41 -16.54
C LEU A 69 5.24 -7.49 -17.31
N LEU A 70 6.09 -8.49 -17.04
CA LEU A 70 7.35 -8.65 -17.77
C LEU A 70 7.15 -9.27 -19.15
N PHE A 71 6.22 -10.21 -19.29
CA PHE A 71 6.04 -10.93 -20.53
C PHE A 71 5.26 -10.12 -21.57
N PHE A 72 4.13 -9.50 -21.18
CA PHE A 72 3.23 -8.86 -22.14
C PHE A 72 3.72 -7.49 -22.64
N PRO A 73 3.86 -6.45 -21.79
CA PRO A 73 4.28 -5.13 -22.27
C PRO A 73 5.79 -4.98 -22.42
N PHE A 74 6.61 -5.80 -21.76
CA PHE A 74 8.07 -5.65 -21.82
C PHE A 74 8.71 -6.59 -22.84
N TRP A 75 8.56 -7.92 -22.73
CA TRP A 75 9.21 -8.87 -23.64
C TRP A 75 8.65 -8.82 -25.07
N MET A 76 7.33 -8.95 -25.25
CA MET A 76 6.75 -9.10 -26.60
C MET A 76 7.04 -7.90 -27.54
N PRO A 77 6.80 -6.63 -27.12
CA PRO A 77 7.10 -5.48 -27.97
C PRO A 77 8.60 -5.31 -28.23
N LEU A 78 9.46 -5.61 -27.24
CA LEU A 78 10.91 -5.45 -27.37
C LEU A 78 11.53 -6.53 -28.25
N SER A 79 11.05 -7.77 -28.15
CA SER A 79 11.44 -8.88 -29.02
C SER A 79 10.99 -8.62 -30.46
N GLY A 80 9.73 -8.18 -30.65
CA GLY A 80 9.14 -7.96 -31.98
C GLY A 80 8.89 -9.23 -32.80
N TYR A 81 9.40 -10.38 -32.35
CA TYR A 81 9.20 -11.69 -32.95
C TYR A 81 8.16 -12.52 -32.19
N PHE A 82 7.21 -13.09 -32.93
CA PHE A 82 6.08 -13.88 -32.42
C PHE A 82 6.15 -15.36 -32.81
N ASP A 83 7.34 -15.88 -33.13
CA ASP A 83 7.55 -17.30 -33.36
C ASP A 83 7.62 -18.09 -32.05
N VAL A 84 7.35 -19.39 -32.15
CA VAL A 84 7.27 -20.31 -30.99
C VAL A 84 8.58 -20.34 -30.21
N PHE A 85 9.73 -20.21 -30.89
CA PHE A 85 11.03 -20.27 -30.24
C PHE A 85 11.26 -19.04 -29.34
N HIS A 86 11.10 -17.82 -29.86
CA HIS A 86 11.26 -16.60 -29.06
C HIS A 86 10.21 -16.49 -27.94
N LEU A 87 8.98 -16.94 -28.19
CA LEU A 87 7.93 -16.97 -27.17
C LEU A 87 8.31 -17.90 -26.01
N SER A 88 8.83 -19.10 -26.31
CA SER A 88 9.21 -20.09 -25.29
C SER A 88 10.35 -19.62 -24.39
N ILE A 89 11.37 -18.98 -24.98
CA ILE A 89 12.48 -18.39 -24.24
C ILE A 89 11.96 -17.22 -23.38
N GLY A 90 11.08 -16.38 -23.93
CA GLY A 90 10.47 -15.29 -23.19
C GLY A 90 9.71 -15.75 -21.96
N VAL A 91 8.88 -16.80 -22.09
CA VAL A 91 8.17 -17.39 -20.95
C VAL A 91 9.17 -17.88 -19.90
N GLY A 92 10.22 -18.61 -20.30
CA GLY A 92 11.24 -19.10 -19.37
C GLY A 92 11.96 -17.98 -18.62
N CYS A 93 12.44 -16.96 -19.34
CA CYS A 93 13.15 -15.83 -18.77
C CYS A 93 12.25 -14.98 -17.85
N CYS A 94 11.04 -14.62 -18.30
CA CYS A 94 10.11 -13.84 -17.50
C CYS A 94 9.65 -14.60 -16.25
N ALA A 95 9.46 -15.92 -16.33
CA ALA A 95 9.11 -16.75 -15.17
C ALA A 95 10.24 -16.81 -14.15
N LEU A 96 11.49 -16.95 -14.61
CA LEU A 96 12.66 -16.93 -13.73
C LEU A 96 12.82 -15.59 -13.01
N VAL A 97 12.71 -14.48 -13.75
CA VAL A 97 12.79 -13.13 -13.17
C VAL A 97 11.64 -12.89 -12.21
N ALA A 98 10.41 -13.28 -12.56
CA ALA A 98 9.26 -13.18 -11.67
C ALA A 98 9.47 -14.00 -10.40
N TYR A 99 10.06 -15.19 -10.49
CA TYR A 99 10.32 -16.05 -9.32
C TYR A 99 11.26 -15.36 -8.34
N ILE A 100 12.32 -14.74 -8.84
CA ILE A 100 13.31 -14.03 -8.01
C ILE A 100 12.77 -12.70 -7.47
N SER A 101 11.94 -11.99 -8.25
CA SER A 101 11.60 -10.58 -8.00
C SER A 101 10.13 -10.34 -7.62
N HIS A 102 9.30 -11.37 -7.40
CA HIS A 102 7.88 -11.20 -7.10
C HIS A 102 7.60 -10.35 -5.84
N ASP A 103 8.51 -10.37 -4.88
CA ASP A 103 8.39 -9.62 -3.62
C ASP A 103 8.74 -8.13 -3.75
N LEU A 104 9.37 -7.70 -4.85
CA LEU A 104 9.85 -6.32 -5.02
C LEU A 104 8.79 -5.38 -5.63
N LEU A 105 7.95 -5.90 -6.54
CA LEU A 105 7.07 -5.07 -7.37
C LEU A 105 5.72 -4.72 -6.73
N PHE A 106 5.21 -5.59 -5.87
CA PHE A 106 3.86 -5.45 -5.29
C PHE A 106 3.90 -5.58 -3.77
N VAL A 107 4.66 -4.70 -3.13
CA VAL A 107 4.58 -4.52 -1.67
C VAL A 107 3.28 -3.74 -1.38
N ASN A 108 2.28 -4.43 -0.80
CA ASN A 108 1.06 -3.84 -0.21
C ASN A 108 0.01 -3.20 -1.14
N VAL A 109 0.08 -3.32 -2.46
CA VAL A 109 -0.98 -2.77 -3.33
C VAL A 109 -2.16 -3.75 -3.40
N ARG A 110 -3.32 -3.36 -2.86
CA ARG A 110 -4.56 -4.13 -3.04
C ARG A 110 -4.94 -4.15 -4.53
N LEU A 111 -5.23 -5.34 -5.07
CA LEU A 111 -5.60 -5.54 -6.49
C LEU A 111 -6.71 -4.61 -6.99
N GLY A 112 -7.66 -4.26 -6.12
CA GLY A 112 -8.78 -3.37 -6.46
C GLY A 112 -8.34 -1.94 -6.78
N ASP A 113 -7.28 -1.46 -6.12
CA ASP A 113 -6.80 -0.08 -6.26
C ASP A 113 -5.91 0.04 -7.50
N MET A 114 -5.19 -1.03 -7.87
CA MET A 114 -4.25 -1.05 -8.99
C MET A 114 -4.88 -0.61 -10.32
N ARG A 115 -6.07 -1.13 -10.68
CA ARG A 115 -6.72 -0.76 -11.95
C ARG A 115 -7.01 0.74 -12.02
N THR A 116 -7.43 1.32 -10.91
CA THR A 116 -7.77 2.74 -10.82
C THR A 116 -6.51 3.59 -10.81
N ILE A 117 -5.47 3.20 -10.07
CA ILE A 117 -4.16 3.86 -10.08
C ILE A 117 -3.59 3.87 -11.50
N VAL A 118 -3.56 2.72 -12.19
CA VAL A 118 -3.07 2.62 -13.57
C VAL A 118 -3.86 3.54 -14.51
N LYS A 119 -5.20 3.53 -14.43
CA LYS A 119 -6.03 4.43 -15.25
C LYS A 119 -5.73 5.91 -14.97
N ARG A 120 -5.63 6.30 -13.70
CA ARG A 120 -5.32 7.70 -13.31
C ARG A 120 -3.92 8.09 -13.73
N PHE A 121 -2.95 7.19 -13.61
CA PHE A 121 -1.56 7.41 -14.05
C PHE A 121 -1.49 7.63 -15.57
N PHE A 122 -2.17 6.80 -16.36
CA PHE A 122 -2.25 7.03 -17.82
C PHE A 122 -2.98 8.33 -18.19
N ALA A 123 -3.95 8.78 -17.40
CA ALA A 123 -4.58 10.08 -17.59
C ALA A 123 -3.66 11.26 -17.17
N TYR A 124 -2.74 11.03 -16.24
CA TYR A 124 -1.74 12.01 -15.80
C TYR A 124 -0.63 12.23 -16.83
N ILE A 125 -0.21 11.17 -17.55
CA ILE A 125 0.90 11.24 -18.53
C ILE A 125 0.74 12.37 -19.57
N PRO A 126 -0.40 12.53 -20.28
CA PRO A 126 -0.54 13.61 -21.27
C PRO A 126 -0.37 15.01 -20.68
N TRP A 127 -0.85 15.22 -19.45
CA TRP A 127 -0.66 16.49 -18.74
C TRP A 127 0.80 16.69 -18.36
N LEU A 128 1.50 15.66 -17.87
CA LEU A 128 2.92 15.74 -17.55
C LEU A 128 3.75 16.04 -18.80
N ILE A 129 3.45 15.42 -19.94
CA ILE A 129 4.12 15.70 -21.22
C ILE A 129 3.94 17.17 -21.61
N TYR A 130 2.73 17.73 -21.41
CA TYR A 130 2.48 19.14 -21.66
C TYR A 130 3.33 20.06 -20.76
N GLN A 131 3.45 19.74 -19.47
CA GLN A 131 4.33 20.49 -18.56
C GLN A 131 5.80 20.40 -18.95
N ILE A 132 6.27 19.20 -19.32
CA ILE A 132 7.64 18.99 -19.84
C ILE A 132 7.88 19.86 -21.08
N TYR A 133 6.91 19.91 -22.00
CA TYR A 133 7.01 20.74 -23.19
C TYR A 133 7.12 22.24 -22.86
N LEU A 134 6.28 22.75 -21.96
CA LEU A 134 6.35 24.14 -21.50
C LEU A 134 7.68 24.47 -20.82
N ALA A 135 8.15 23.59 -19.94
CA ALA A 135 9.41 23.74 -19.24
C ALA A 135 10.61 23.72 -20.22
N ASN A 136 10.58 22.88 -21.27
CA ASN A 136 11.57 22.92 -22.34
C ASN A 136 11.61 24.27 -23.07
N ILE A 137 10.44 24.85 -23.39
CA ILE A 137 10.38 26.19 -24.01
C ILE A 137 10.98 27.25 -23.07
N HIS A 138 10.70 27.15 -21.77
CA HIS A 138 11.26 28.06 -20.77
C HIS A 138 12.80 27.98 -20.73
N VAL A 139 13.35 26.78 -20.61
CA VAL A 139 14.81 26.56 -20.62
C VAL A 139 15.42 27.01 -21.94
N LEU A 140 14.78 26.74 -23.08
CA LEU A 140 15.26 27.19 -24.39
C LEU A 140 15.36 28.72 -24.46
N LYS A 141 14.38 29.45 -23.91
CA LYS A 141 14.42 30.92 -23.84
C LYS A 141 15.57 31.43 -22.98
N ILE A 142 15.87 30.75 -21.87
CA ILE A 142 17.00 31.11 -21.00
C ILE A 142 18.33 30.90 -21.74
N VAL A 143 18.50 29.75 -22.39
CA VAL A 143 19.75 29.38 -23.09
C VAL A 143 20.00 30.23 -24.33
N LEU A 144 18.96 30.52 -25.13
CA LEU A 144 19.07 31.38 -26.31
C LEU A 144 19.10 32.88 -25.96
N GLY A 145 18.76 33.23 -24.73
CA GLY A 145 18.76 34.61 -24.26
C GLY A 145 20.19 35.15 -24.20
N PRO A 146 20.52 36.27 -24.88
CA PRO A 146 21.89 36.80 -24.90
C PRO A 146 22.41 37.24 -23.52
N LYS A 147 21.50 37.48 -22.57
CA LYS A 147 21.83 37.85 -21.19
C LYS A 147 21.88 36.65 -20.23
N MET A 148 21.47 35.45 -20.68
CA MET A 148 21.35 34.21 -19.88
C MET A 148 20.96 34.47 -18.41
N PRO A 149 19.75 34.98 -18.14
CA PRO A 149 19.31 35.26 -16.77
C PRO A 149 19.04 33.92 -16.06
N ILE A 150 20.09 33.32 -15.50
CA ILE A 150 20.01 32.16 -14.63
C ILE A 150 20.16 32.61 -13.18
N ASN A 151 19.28 32.14 -12.30
CA ASN A 151 19.33 32.38 -10.87
C ASN A 151 19.17 31.04 -10.14
N PRO A 152 20.22 30.20 -10.13
CA PRO A 152 20.14 28.86 -9.57
C PRO A 152 19.97 28.92 -8.06
N GLN A 153 19.03 28.15 -7.53
CA GLN A 153 18.77 28.06 -6.10
C GLN A 153 18.35 26.66 -5.68
N ILE A 154 18.53 26.34 -4.40
CA ILE A 154 18.00 25.12 -3.80
C ILE A 154 16.79 25.52 -2.96
N ILE A 155 15.64 24.98 -3.32
CA ILE A 155 14.41 25.15 -2.55
C ILE A 155 14.13 23.91 -1.70
N ARG A 156 13.47 24.15 -0.56
CA ARG A 156 12.99 23.11 0.34
C ARG A 156 11.51 23.31 0.61
N PHE A 157 10.73 22.26 0.45
CA PHE A 157 9.31 22.29 0.80
C PHE A 157 8.84 20.93 1.34
N LYS A 158 7.80 20.97 2.16
CA LYS A 158 7.20 19.78 2.77
C LYS A 158 6.10 19.24 1.87
N THR A 159 6.11 17.93 1.62
CA THR A 159 5.07 17.26 0.83
C THR A 159 3.96 16.72 1.72
N LYS A 160 2.78 16.53 1.12
CA LYS A 160 1.65 15.80 1.72
C LYS A 160 1.58 14.32 1.32
N LEU A 161 2.44 13.89 0.39
CA LEU A 161 2.51 12.51 -0.08
C LEU A 161 3.09 11.61 1.03
N GLN A 162 2.57 10.39 1.13
CA GLN A 162 2.89 9.45 2.19
C GLN A 162 3.53 8.14 1.69
N THR A 163 3.17 7.66 0.50
CA THR A 163 3.72 6.40 -0.01
C THR A 163 5.01 6.61 -0.79
N ASP A 164 5.88 5.61 -0.74
CA ASP A 164 7.15 5.64 -1.46
C ASP A 164 6.95 5.81 -2.99
N ILE A 165 5.90 5.19 -3.54
CA ILE A 165 5.64 5.28 -4.99
C ILE A 165 5.15 6.66 -5.41
N SER A 166 4.33 7.33 -4.59
CA SER A 166 3.88 8.69 -4.88
C SER A 166 5.03 9.68 -4.73
N LEU A 167 5.85 9.52 -3.68
CA LEU A 167 7.05 10.34 -3.45
C LEU A 167 8.02 10.25 -4.64
N VAL A 168 8.34 9.02 -5.07
CA VAL A 168 9.25 8.78 -6.20
C VAL A 168 8.64 9.28 -7.51
N THR A 169 7.33 9.08 -7.73
CA THR A 169 6.66 9.57 -8.94
C THR A 169 6.73 11.09 -9.02
N PHE A 170 6.44 11.78 -7.92
CA PHE A 170 6.52 13.25 -7.88
C PHE A 170 7.95 13.75 -8.07
N ALA A 171 8.94 13.13 -7.42
CA ALA A 171 10.35 13.46 -7.57
C ALA A 171 10.83 13.36 -9.03
N ASN A 172 10.40 12.31 -9.73
CA ASN A 172 10.71 12.09 -11.14
C ASN A 172 9.95 13.08 -12.04
N SER A 173 8.70 13.40 -11.74
CA SER A 173 7.95 14.42 -12.49
C SER A 173 8.63 15.79 -12.42
N ILE A 174 9.11 16.20 -11.24
CA ILE A 174 9.91 17.43 -11.06
C ILE A 174 11.17 17.35 -11.94
N THR A 175 11.98 16.30 -11.78
CA THR A 175 13.25 16.15 -12.51
C THR A 175 13.06 16.09 -14.04
N LEU A 176 11.93 15.53 -14.51
CA LEU A 176 11.59 15.49 -15.93
C LEU A 176 11.18 16.85 -16.49
N THR A 177 10.66 17.77 -15.67
CA THR A 177 10.38 19.16 -16.09
C THR A 177 11.68 19.97 -16.14
N PRO A 178 12.21 20.28 -17.35
CA PRO A 178 13.54 20.84 -17.46
C PRO A 178 13.66 22.18 -16.74
N GLY A 179 14.78 22.36 -16.04
CA GLY A 179 15.02 23.51 -15.17
C GLY A 179 14.88 23.19 -13.68
N THR A 180 14.57 21.94 -13.33
CA THR A 180 14.63 21.45 -11.93
C THR A 180 15.26 20.07 -11.83
N ILE A 181 15.85 19.77 -10.67
CA ILE A 181 16.38 18.44 -10.32
C ILE A 181 16.08 18.19 -8.84
N THR A 182 15.43 17.06 -8.54
CA THR A 182 15.26 16.62 -7.15
C THR A 182 16.59 16.06 -6.64
N ILE A 183 17.12 16.63 -5.56
CA ILE A 183 18.39 16.25 -4.94
C ILE A 183 18.17 15.14 -3.92
N ASP A 184 17.21 15.33 -3.02
CA ASP A 184 16.95 14.41 -1.91
C ASP A 184 15.50 14.53 -1.43
N ILE A 185 15.01 13.47 -0.79
CA ILE A 185 13.71 13.39 -0.12
C ILE A 185 13.97 12.87 1.28
N LYS A 186 13.82 13.73 2.29
CA LYS A 186 14.11 13.37 3.67
C LYS A 186 13.04 13.90 4.62
N ASP A 187 12.55 13.03 5.49
CA ASP A 187 11.55 13.37 6.53
C ASP A 187 10.28 14.05 5.97
N GLY A 188 9.87 13.69 4.74
CA GLY A 188 8.73 14.29 4.05
C GLY A 188 9.01 15.69 3.47
N GLU A 189 10.28 16.08 3.35
CA GLU A 189 10.72 17.30 2.68
C GLU A 189 11.48 16.99 1.40
N TYR A 190 11.19 17.75 0.35
CA TYR A 190 11.91 17.73 -0.92
C TYR A 190 12.99 18.79 -0.92
N TYR A 191 14.17 18.42 -1.39
CA TYR A 191 15.26 19.34 -1.72
C TYR A 191 15.39 19.36 -3.24
N VAL A 192 15.09 20.51 -3.86
CA VAL A 192 15.07 20.63 -5.32
C VAL A 192 16.01 21.75 -5.75
N HIS A 193 16.87 21.46 -6.70
CA HIS A 193 17.65 22.48 -7.41
C HIS A 193 16.82 23.04 -8.56
N ALA A 194 16.63 24.36 -8.61
CA ALA A 194 15.98 25.06 -9.71
C ALA A 194 16.99 25.97 -10.41
N ILE A 195 16.91 26.04 -11.74
CA ILE A 195 17.80 26.87 -12.57
C ILE A 195 17.43 28.36 -12.54
N ASP A 196 16.16 28.66 -12.23
CA ASP A 196 15.59 30.00 -12.25
C ASP A 196 14.52 30.19 -11.16
N GLU A 197 14.28 31.43 -10.78
CA GLU A 197 13.34 31.81 -9.72
C GLU A 197 11.88 31.55 -10.08
N ALA A 198 11.49 31.72 -11.35
CA ALA A 198 10.12 31.47 -11.77
C ALA A 198 9.74 29.99 -11.59
N VAL A 199 10.68 29.09 -11.87
CA VAL A 199 10.48 27.64 -11.75
C VAL A 199 10.42 27.21 -10.28
N ALA A 200 11.27 27.80 -9.44
CA ALA A 200 11.21 27.60 -8.00
C ALA A 200 9.88 28.07 -7.40
N TYR A 201 9.38 29.23 -7.85
CA TYR A 201 8.11 29.78 -7.41
C TYR A 201 6.93 28.86 -7.77
N ASP A 202 6.90 28.32 -9.00
CA ASP A 202 5.84 27.40 -9.42
C ASP A 202 5.78 26.13 -8.56
N LEU A 203 6.95 25.55 -8.20
CA LEU A 203 7.00 24.39 -7.30
C LEU A 203 6.54 24.71 -5.88
N LEU A 204 6.87 25.90 -5.35
CA LEU A 204 6.53 26.27 -3.97
C LEU A 204 5.06 26.67 -3.81
N TYR A 205 4.45 27.28 -4.82
CA TYR A 205 3.12 27.89 -4.70
C TYR A 205 2.07 27.29 -5.65
N GLY A 206 2.48 26.59 -6.70
CA GLY A 206 1.56 26.03 -7.71
C GLY A 206 0.81 24.79 -7.23
N GLY A 207 1.50 23.85 -6.57
CA GLY A 207 0.92 22.65 -5.96
C GLY A 207 0.24 21.64 -6.91
N GLU A 208 -0.09 22.03 -8.15
CA GLU A 208 -0.91 21.26 -9.10
C GLU A 208 -0.28 19.89 -9.42
N MET A 209 1.05 19.84 -9.56
CA MET A 209 1.75 18.59 -9.85
C MET A 209 1.63 17.61 -8.68
N GLU A 210 1.80 18.10 -7.45
CA GLU A 210 1.66 17.29 -6.23
C GLU A 210 0.21 16.78 -6.08
N ASP A 211 -0.77 17.65 -6.31
CA ASP A 211 -2.20 17.30 -6.28
C ASP A 211 -2.54 16.18 -7.26
N ARG A 212 -2.02 16.28 -8.48
CA ARG A 212 -2.25 15.26 -9.51
C ARG A 212 -1.61 13.93 -9.14
N VAL A 213 -0.41 13.93 -8.57
CA VAL A 213 0.25 12.71 -8.09
C VAL A 213 -0.52 12.11 -6.92
N ALA A 214 -0.94 12.91 -5.94
CA ALA A 214 -1.77 12.47 -4.82
C ALA A 214 -3.09 11.85 -5.30
N HIS A 215 -3.72 12.45 -6.32
CA HIS A 215 -4.94 11.90 -6.93
C HIS A 215 -4.69 10.56 -7.63
N VAL A 216 -3.54 10.38 -8.31
CA VAL A 216 -3.19 9.10 -8.96
C VAL A 216 -3.08 7.96 -7.95
N PHE A 217 -2.37 8.20 -6.85
CA PHE A 217 -2.11 7.18 -5.82
C PHE A 217 -3.15 7.12 -4.69
N MET A 218 -4.20 7.93 -4.78
CA MET A 218 -5.28 7.99 -3.79
C MET A 218 -4.83 8.40 -2.38
N GLU A 219 -3.71 9.13 -2.27
CA GLU A 219 -3.15 9.61 -1.00
C GLU A 219 -3.70 10.96 -0.57
N ALA A 220 -4.69 11.46 -1.29
CA ALA A 220 -5.39 12.67 -0.92
C ALA A 220 -6.34 12.40 0.27
N GLU A 221 -5.79 12.24 1.48
CA GLU A 221 -6.50 12.76 2.64
C GLU A 221 -6.65 14.27 2.41
N HIS A 222 -7.85 14.70 1.99
CA HIS A 222 -8.48 16.04 2.05
C HIS A 222 -9.44 16.32 0.86
N VAL A 223 -9.56 15.40 -0.11
CA VAL A 223 -10.64 15.44 -1.14
C VAL A 223 -12.00 14.98 -0.59
N TYR A 224 -12.07 14.50 0.65
CA TYR A 224 -13.34 14.21 1.32
C TYR A 224 -14.24 15.45 1.49
N VAL A 225 -13.71 16.67 1.45
CA VAL A 225 -14.54 17.87 1.60
C VAL A 225 -15.26 18.22 0.30
N GLN A 226 -14.61 18.13 -0.87
CA GLN A 226 -15.25 18.47 -2.13
C GLN A 226 -16.28 17.43 -2.58
N ASP A 227 -15.96 16.13 -2.50
CA ASP A 227 -16.91 15.08 -2.90
C ASP A 227 -18.12 14.99 -1.94
N VAL A 228 -17.92 15.20 -0.63
CA VAL A 228 -19.04 15.28 0.33
C VAL A 228 -19.84 16.56 0.13
N LEU A 229 -19.22 17.70 -0.21
CA LEU A 229 -19.95 18.93 -0.51
C LEU A 229 -20.72 18.84 -1.83
N ASP A 230 -20.20 18.17 -2.85
CA ASP A 230 -20.90 17.95 -4.12
C ASP A 230 -22.05 16.96 -3.95
N VAL A 231 -21.87 15.90 -3.16
CA VAL A 231 -22.97 14.98 -2.79
C VAL A 231 -24.00 15.67 -1.90
N ALA A 232 -23.59 16.48 -0.93
CA ALA A 232 -24.50 17.26 -0.09
C ALA A 232 -25.28 18.31 -0.87
N ARG A 233 -24.67 18.91 -1.91
CA ARG A 233 -25.34 19.85 -2.82
C ARG A 233 -26.37 19.15 -3.71
N ILE A 234 -26.10 17.91 -4.15
CA ILE A 234 -27.06 17.07 -4.86
C ILE A 234 -28.24 16.69 -3.95
N TYR A 235 -27.97 16.30 -2.70
CA TYR A 235 -29.04 15.97 -1.73
C TYR A 235 -29.82 17.19 -1.24
N GLY A 236 -29.18 18.37 -1.14
CA GLY A 236 -29.83 19.63 -0.81
C GLY A 236 -30.72 20.19 -1.91
N ALA A 237 -30.50 19.81 -3.17
CA ALA A 237 -31.34 20.17 -4.31
C ALA A 237 -32.52 19.22 -4.54
N LEU A 238 -32.54 18.08 -3.83
CA LEU A 238 -33.59 17.04 -3.89
C LEU A 238 -34.57 17.09 -2.70
N ARG A 239 -34.53 18.17 -1.91
CA ARG A 239 -35.45 18.44 -0.80
C ARG A 239 -36.15 19.78 -1.03
#